data_AF-A0A0C2Z8H5-F1
#
_entry.id   AF-A0A0C2Z8H5-F1
#
_cell.length_a   1.000
_cell.length_b   1.000
_cell.length_c   1.000
_cell.angle_alpha   90.00
_cell.angle_beta   90.00
_cell.angle_gamma   90.00
#
_symmetry.space_group_name_H-M   'P 1'
#
loop_
_entity.id
_entity.type
_entity.pdbx_description
1 polymer ?
#
loop_
_entity_poly.entity_id
_entity_poly.type
_entity_poly.pdbx_seq_one_letter_code
_entity_poly.pdbx_strand_id
1 'polypeptide(L)'
;MSILIQFTVIMIVLELIEAKMQKASTLGTMIERLYGYYQKSVFLFFLIHPTFYFALFVSLYLDLLDFYMIVILLMKTFDIFFKIEMIKQKYITKNMERELTSMLELKMAPWMEYLGVIIYVPLFIMALFT
;
A
#
# COMPACT_ATOMS: atom_id res chain seq x y z
N MET A 1 27.17 5.04 7.39
CA MET A 1 25.90 5.57 6.84
C MET A 1 25.02 5.91 8.03
N SER A 2 24.40 7.10 8.10
CA SER A 2 23.51 7.43 9.23
C SER A 2 22.28 6.52 9.23
N ILE A 3 21.75 6.20 10.41
CA ILE A 3 20.62 5.28 10.57
C ILE A 3 19.36 5.76 9.82
N LEU A 4 19.16 7.08 9.71
CA LEU A 4 18.07 7.69 8.96
C LEU A 4 18.15 7.36 7.46
N ILE A 5 19.35 7.45 6.87
CA ILE A 5 19.56 7.09 5.46
C ILE A 5 19.30 5.59 5.24
N GLN A 6 19.68 4.73 6.19
CA GLN A 6 19.37 3.31 6.11
C GLN A 6 17.86 3.07 6.08
N PHE A 7 17.09 3.74 6.94
CA PHE A 7 15.63 3.63 6.91
C PHE A 7 15.01 4.14 5.61
N THR A 8 15.49 5.25 5.05
CA THR A 8 15.02 5.74 3.74
C THR A 8 15.29 4.72 2.63
N VAL A 9 16.47 4.12 2.58
CA VAL A 9 16.81 3.10 1.58
C VAL A 9 15.91 1.87 1.73
N ILE A 10 15.66 1.42 2.96
CA ILE A 10 14.75 0.30 3.22
C ILE A 10 13.33 0.65 2.77
N MET A 11 12.84 1.85 3.07
CA MET A 11 11.51 2.31 2.64
C MET A 11 11.37 2.26 1.11
N ILE A 12 12.37 2.74 0.36
CA ILE A 12 12.40 2.68 -1.10
C ILE A 12 12.32 1.23 -1.60
N VAL A 13 13.13 0.34 -1.03
CA VAL A 13 13.16 -1.08 -1.41
C VAL A 13 11.81 -1.74 -1.13
N LEU A 14 11.21 -1.48 0.02
CA LEU A 14 9.91 -2.05 0.39
C LEU A 14 8.78 -1.54 -0.51
N GLU A 15 8.76 -0.25 -0.85
CA GLU A 15 7.79 0.30 -1.80
C GLU A 15 7.95 -0.32 -3.19
N LEU A 16 9.17 -0.56 -3.66
CA LEU A 16 9.42 -1.25 -4.93
C LEU A 16 8.97 -2.72 -4.91
N ILE A 17 9.16 -3.42 -3.78
CA ILE A 17 8.65 -4.78 -3.60
C ILE A 17 7.13 -4.77 -3.66
N GLU A 18 6.49 -3.87 -2.92
CA GLU A 18 5.03 -3.72 -2.88
C GLU A 18 4.47 -3.40 -4.27
N ALA A 19 5.08 -2.45 -4.99
CA ALA A 19 4.75 -2.11 -6.37
C ALA A 19 4.82 -3.34 -7.30
N LYS A 20 5.88 -4.14 -7.17
CA LYS A 20 6.03 -5.37 -7.96
C LYS A 20 4.97 -6.42 -7.61
N MET A 21 4.62 -6.57 -6.34
CA MET A 21 3.60 -7.53 -5.90
C MET A 21 2.19 -7.12 -6.36
N GLN A 22 1.91 -5.83 -6.40
CA GLN A 22 0.62 -5.26 -6.81
C GLN A 22 0.53 -4.95 -8.31
N LYS A 23 1.60 -5.18 -9.08
CA LYS A 23 1.67 -4.95 -10.52
C LYS A 23 0.53 -5.64 -11.27
N ALA A 24 -0.27 -4.89 -12.01
CA ALA A 24 -1.37 -5.44 -12.80
C ALA A 24 -1.72 -4.53 -13.99
N SER A 25 -2.35 -5.11 -15.03
CA SER A 25 -2.82 -4.35 -16.20
C SER A 25 -4.06 -3.51 -15.92
N THR A 26 -4.92 -3.97 -15.00
CA THR A 26 -6.15 -3.30 -14.57
C THR A 26 -6.28 -3.37 -13.06
N LEU A 27 -7.03 -2.44 -12.47
CA LEU A 27 -7.34 -2.45 -11.05
C LEU A 27 -8.06 -3.76 -10.65
N GLY A 28 -8.93 -4.26 -11.52
CA GLY A 28 -9.62 -5.55 -11.38
C GLY A 28 -8.68 -6.73 -11.25
N THR A 29 -7.62 -6.76 -12.05
CA THR A 29 -6.61 -7.82 -12.01
C THR A 29 -5.73 -7.72 -10.76
N MET A 30 -5.43 -6.49 -10.30
CA MET A 30 -4.73 -6.29 -9.03
C MET A 30 -5.56 -6.85 -7.86
N ILE A 31 -6.84 -6.48 -7.80
CA ILE A 31 -7.77 -6.95 -6.77
C ILE A 31 -7.94 -8.49 -6.82
N GLU A 32 -7.96 -9.09 -8.01
CA GLU A 32 -8.00 -10.55 -8.17
C GLU A 32 -6.77 -11.25 -7.58
N ARG A 33 -5.57 -10.71 -7.83
CA ARG A 33 -4.35 -11.25 -7.22
C ARG A 33 -4.35 -11.11 -5.71
N LEU A 34 -4.75 -9.94 -5.21
CA LEU A 34 -4.88 -9.68 -3.78
C LEU A 34 -5.91 -10.62 -3.13
N TYR A 35 -7.01 -10.92 -3.83
CA TYR A 35 -7.98 -11.90 -3.38
C TYR A 35 -7.38 -13.30 -3.25
N GLY A 36 -6.48 -13.70 -4.15
CA GLY A 36 -5.76 -14.97 -4.04
C GLY A 36 -4.93 -15.11 -2.76
N TYR A 37 -4.34 -14.01 -2.26
CA TYR A 37 -3.67 -13.99 -0.95
C TYR A 37 -4.69 -14.00 0.19
N TYR A 38 -5.74 -13.18 0.09
CA TYR A 38 -6.80 -13.07 1.07
C TYR A 38 -7.50 -14.42 1.33
N GLN A 39 -7.80 -15.19 0.28
CA GLN A 39 -8.40 -16.53 0.39
C GLN A 39 -7.52 -17.52 1.17
N LYS A 40 -6.19 -17.46 0.99
CA LYS A 40 -5.26 -18.33 1.73
C LYS A 40 -5.22 -17.95 3.20
N SER A 41 -5.15 -16.66 3.49
CA SER A 41 -5.23 -16.11 4.84
C SER A 41 -5.35 -14.59 4.78
N VAL A 42 -6.15 -14.02 5.67
CA VAL A 42 -6.22 -12.56 5.87
C VAL A 42 -4.85 -12.00 6.28
N PHE A 43 -4.04 -12.76 7.04
CA PHE A 43 -2.69 -12.35 7.42
C PHE A 43 -1.74 -12.26 6.22
N LEU A 44 -1.87 -13.16 5.24
CA LEU A 44 -1.07 -13.12 4.01
C LEU A 44 -1.38 -11.88 3.19
N PHE A 45 -2.65 -11.46 3.14
CA PHE A 45 -3.04 -10.22 2.49
C PHE A 45 -2.35 -9.02 3.14
N PHE A 46 -2.37 -8.94 4.47
CA PHE A 46 -1.70 -7.87 5.20
C PHE A 46 -0.19 -7.84 4.94
N LEU A 47 0.47 -9.00 4.87
CA LEU A 47 1.91 -9.09 4.57
C LEU A 47 2.32 -8.55 3.17
N ILE A 48 1.36 -8.38 2.24
CA ILE A 48 1.60 -7.73 0.94
C ILE A 48 1.88 -6.22 1.07
N HIS A 49 1.63 -5.64 2.25
CA HIS A 49 1.85 -4.23 2.55
C HIS A 49 3.03 -4.02 3.54
N PRO A 50 4.25 -4.46 3.19
CA PRO A 50 5.38 -4.43 4.13
C PRO A 50 5.77 -3.01 4.55
N THR A 51 5.52 -2.03 3.69
CA THR A 51 5.81 -0.61 3.94
C THR A 51 4.97 -0.03 5.08
N PHE A 52 3.72 -0.47 5.23
CA PHE A 52 2.88 -0.05 6.36
C PHE A 52 3.50 -0.46 7.70
N TYR A 53 3.89 -1.74 7.82
CA TYR A 53 4.52 -2.26 9.02
C TYR A 53 5.88 -1.62 9.28
N PHE A 54 6.63 -1.34 8.22
CA PHE A 54 7.92 -0.67 8.35
C PHE A 54 7.77 0.77 8.83
N ALA A 55 6.83 1.54 8.28
CA ALA A 55 6.54 2.89 8.75
C ALA A 55 6.12 2.90 10.23
N LEU A 56 5.26 1.95 10.63
CA LEU A 56 4.84 1.77 12.02
C LEU A 56 6.00 1.36 12.94
N PHE A 57 6.90 0.50 12.46
CA PHE A 57 8.11 0.15 13.21
C PHE A 57 9.01 1.36 13.43
N VAL A 58 9.27 2.14 12.39
CA VAL A 58 10.15 3.32 12.47
C VAL A 58 9.54 4.39 13.38
N SER A 59 8.22 4.62 13.29
CA SER A 59 7.55 5.58 14.16
C SER A 59 7.67 5.21 15.64
N LEU A 60 7.53 3.93 15.98
CA LEU A 60 7.70 3.46 17.36
C LEU A 60 9.17 3.44 17.80
N TYR A 61 10.08 3.03 16.92
CA TYR A 61 11.50 2.90 17.25
C TYR A 61 12.18 4.25 17.48
N LEU A 62 11.79 5.28 16.71
CA LEU A 62 12.32 6.64 16.84
C LEU A 62 11.45 7.56 17.72
N ASP A 63 10.33 7.05 18.24
CA ASP A 63 9.30 7.84 18.93
C ASP A 63 8.84 9.06 18.09
N LEU A 64 8.63 8.81 16.78
CA LEU A 64 8.36 9.83 15.77
C LEU A 64 6.94 9.66 15.23
N LEU A 65 6.05 10.53 15.74
CA LEU A 65 4.62 10.53 15.39
C LEU A 65 4.19 11.94 14.94
N ASP A 66 4.98 12.51 14.05
CA ASP A 66 4.72 13.81 13.47
C ASP A 66 3.59 13.77 12.42
N PHE A 67 3.23 14.94 11.90
CA PHE A 67 2.17 15.05 10.91
C PHE A 67 2.41 14.16 9.68
N TYR A 68 3.65 14.11 9.17
CA TYR A 68 3.99 13.34 7.97
C TYR A 68 3.86 11.83 8.20
N MET A 69 4.35 11.32 9.33
CA MET A 69 4.21 9.92 9.71
C MET A 69 2.75 9.52 9.90
N ILE A 70 1.94 10.37 10.54
CA ILE A 70 0.49 10.14 10.67
C ILE A 70 -0.18 10.04 9.30
N VAL A 71 0.14 10.96 8.38
CA VAL A 71 -0.42 10.96 7.02
C VAL A 71 -0.04 9.66 6.28
N ILE A 72 1.21 9.21 6.36
CA ILE A 72 1.65 7.95 5.76
C ILE A 72 0.82 6.78 6.31
N LEU A 73 0.71 6.66 7.64
CA LEU A 73 -0.01 5.58 8.30
C LEU A 73 -1.50 5.59 7.94
N LEU A 74 -2.14 6.76 7.92
CA LEU A 74 -3.54 6.90 7.54
C LEU A 74 -3.75 6.52 6.07
N MET A 75 -2.97 7.06 5.14
CA MET A 75 -3.11 6.76 3.71
C MET A 75 -2.92 5.27 3.43
N LYS A 76 -1.89 4.63 4.01
CA LYS A 76 -1.68 3.18 3.89
C LYS A 76 -2.83 2.38 4.50
N THR A 77 -3.35 2.81 5.64
CA THR A 77 -4.51 2.17 6.27
C THR A 77 -5.73 2.25 5.35
N PHE A 78 -6.05 3.43 4.83
CA PHE A 78 -7.16 3.60 3.87
C PHE A 78 -6.98 2.76 2.60
N ASP A 79 -5.77 2.69 2.04
CA ASP A 79 -5.48 1.86 0.87
C ASP A 79 -5.77 0.37 1.13
N ILE A 80 -5.29 -0.15 2.27
CA ILE A 80 -5.52 -1.54 2.69
C ILE A 80 -7.01 -1.81 2.88
N PHE A 81 -7.71 -0.94 3.62
CA PHE A 81 -9.17 -1.07 3.85
C PHE A 81 -9.96 -1.01 2.54
N PHE A 82 -9.63 -0.09 1.66
CA PHE A 82 -10.30 0.05 0.37
C PHE A 82 -10.13 -1.22 -0.48
N LYS A 83 -8.92 -1.79 -0.52
CA LYS A 83 -8.66 -3.07 -1.20
C LYS A 83 -9.46 -4.23 -0.61
N ILE A 84 -9.55 -4.34 0.72
CA ILE A 84 -10.38 -5.36 1.37
C ILE A 84 -11.86 -5.18 1.00
N GLU A 85 -12.36 -3.96 1.04
CA GLU A 85 -13.76 -3.68 0.73
C GLU A 85 -14.08 -3.99 -0.74
N MET A 86 -13.19 -3.64 -1.67
CA MET A 86 -13.31 -4.02 -3.08
C MET A 86 -13.33 -5.55 -3.26
N ILE A 87 -12.45 -6.28 -2.55
CA ILE A 87 -12.45 -7.75 -2.56
C ILE A 87 -13.79 -8.29 -2.08
N LYS A 88 -14.28 -7.77 -0.95
CA LYS A 88 -15.54 -8.22 -0.33
C LYS A 88 -16.72 -7.97 -1.26
N GLN A 89 -16.85 -6.78 -1.81
CA GLN A 89 -17.94 -6.43 -2.72
C GLN A 89 -17.89 -7.25 -4.03
N LYS A 90 -16.68 -7.47 -4.59
CA LYS A 90 -16.51 -8.21 -5.85
C LYS A 90 -16.74 -9.71 -5.70
N TYR A 91 -16.13 -10.34 -4.70
CA TYR A 91 -16.06 -11.81 -4.61
C TYR A 91 -16.98 -12.43 -3.56
N ILE A 92 -17.27 -11.72 -2.47
CA ILE A 92 -18.04 -12.27 -1.34
C ILE A 92 -19.51 -11.90 -1.48
N THR A 93 -19.80 -10.61 -1.47
CA THR A 93 -21.18 -10.10 -1.42
C THR A 93 -21.80 -9.97 -2.83
N LYS A 94 -20.97 -9.89 -3.88
CA LYS A 94 -21.38 -9.79 -5.30
C LYS A 94 -22.38 -8.67 -5.59
N ASN A 95 -22.33 -7.61 -4.81
CA ASN A 95 -23.23 -6.46 -4.84
C ASN A 95 -22.48 -5.17 -5.23
N MET A 96 -21.39 -5.32 -5.98
CA MET A 96 -20.58 -4.20 -6.42
C MET A 96 -21.39 -3.28 -7.34
N GLU A 97 -21.40 -1.99 -7.04
CA GLU A 97 -22.07 -0.99 -7.85
C GLU A 97 -21.47 -0.93 -9.26
N ARG A 98 -22.28 -0.51 -10.24
CA ARG A 98 -21.89 -0.49 -11.65
C ARG A 98 -20.70 0.45 -11.92
N GLU A 99 -20.62 1.56 -11.17
CA GLU A 99 -19.50 2.51 -11.23
C GLU A 99 -18.20 1.89 -10.69
N LEU A 100 -18.26 1.20 -9.56
CA LEU A 100 -17.08 0.56 -9.00
C LEU A 100 -16.58 -0.60 -9.87
N THR A 101 -17.52 -1.28 -10.55
CA THR A 101 -17.19 -2.32 -11.54
C THR A 101 -16.47 -1.73 -12.75
N SER A 102 -16.91 -0.58 -13.27
CA SER A 102 -16.23 0.07 -14.40
C SER A 102 -14.83 0.59 -14.00
N MET A 103 -14.66 1.05 -12.76
CA MET A 103 -13.33 1.41 -12.22
C MET A 103 -12.36 0.23 -12.19
N LEU A 104 -12.83 -1.00 -11.94
CA LEU A 104 -11.98 -2.19 -11.98
C LEU A 104 -11.50 -2.54 -13.39
N GLU A 105 -12.25 -2.18 -14.43
CA GLU A 105 -11.89 -2.44 -15.83
C GLU A 105 -10.91 -1.39 -16.38
N LEU A 106 -10.71 -0.27 -15.68
CA LEU A 106 -9.76 0.75 -16.09
C LEU A 106 -8.35 0.18 -16.14
N LYS A 107 -7.68 0.44 -17.27
CA LYS A 107 -6.26 0.14 -17.44
C LYS A 107 -5.45 1.04 -16.52
N MET A 108 -4.61 0.42 -15.71
CA MET A 108 -3.68 1.17 -14.86
C MET A 108 -2.56 1.73 -15.74
N ALA A 109 -2.22 3.01 -15.54
CA ALA A 109 -1.08 3.60 -16.22
C ALA A 109 0.22 2.94 -15.71
N PRO A 110 1.26 2.78 -16.55
CA PRO A 110 2.49 2.09 -16.14
C PRO A 110 3.22 2.72 -14.94
N TRP A 111 3.03 4.02 -14.71
CA TRP A 111 3.60 4.75 -13.59
C TRP A 111 2.79 4.60 -12.29
N MET A 112 1.54 4.14 -12.35
CA MET A 112 0.64 4.01 -11.21
C MET A 112 1.18 3.02 -10.17
N GLU A 113 1.92 2.01 -10.63
CA GLU A 113 2.63 1.03 -9.77
C GLU A 113 3.67 1.71 -8.86
N TYR A 114 4.27 2.82 -9.29
CA TYR A 114 5.32 3.53 -8.55
C TYR A 114 4.79 4.70 -7.71
N LEU A 115 3.46 4.92 -7.68
CA LEU A 115 2.86 5.98 -6.88
C LEU A 115 3.27 5.89 -5.41
N GLY A 116 3.37 4.68 -4.87
CA GLY A 116 3.81 4.47 -3.50
C GLY A 116 5.23 5.01 -3.25
N VAL A 117 6.17 4.75 -4.15
CA VAL A 117 7.53 5.31 -4.09
C VAL A 117 7.49 6.84 -4.19
N ILE A 118 6.74 7.38 -5.15
CA ILE A 118 6.71 8.83 -5.43
C ILE A 118 6.07 9.62 -4.28
N ILE A 119 5.07 9.05 -3.61
CA ILE A 119 4.33 9.74 -2.54
C ILE A 119 4.97 9.46 -1.18
N TYR A 120 5.16 8.19 -0.82
CA TYR A 120 5.51 7.81 0.55
C TYR A 120 6.99 8.01 0.87
N VAL A 121 7.91 7.86 -0.10
CA VAL A 121 9.33 8.07 0.18
C VAL A 121 9.63 9.55 0.51
N PRO A 122 9.16 10.54 -0.27
CA PRO A 122 9.37 11.95 0.10
C PRO A 122 8.72 12.32 1.43
N LEU A 123 7.49 11.87 1.69
CA LEU A 123 6.82 12.10 2.97
C LEU A 123 7.60 11.50 4.13
N PHE A 124 8.16 10.30 3.94
CA PHE A 124 8.95 9.64 4.96
C PHE A 124 10.28 10.37 5.22
N ILE A 125 10.93 10.90 4.18
CA ILE A 125 12.09 11.77 4.33
C ILE A 125 11.69 13.03 5.12
N MET A 126 10.59 13.69 4.76
CA MET A 126 10.10 14.84 5.52
C MET A 126 9.88 14.49 6.99
N ALA A 127 9.28 13.34 7.28
CA ALA A 127 9.07 12.86 8.65
C ALA A 127 10.38 12.68 9.42
N LEU A 128 11.41 12.10 8.80
CA LEU A 128 12.69 11.82 9.48
C LEU A 128 13.57 13.05 9.74
N PHE A 129 13.35 14.14 9.01
CA PHE A 129 14.19 15.35 9.07
C PHE A 129 13.45 16.59 9.59
N THR A 130 12.23 16.42 10.11
CA THR A 130 11.46 17.45 10.84
C THR A 130 11.79 17.36 12.33
#